data_AF-A0A497LHG6-F1
#
_entry.id   AF-A0A497LHG6-F1
#
_cell.length_a   1.000
_cell.length_b   1.000
_cell.length_c   1.000
_cell.angle_alpha   90.00
_cell.angle_beta   90.00
_cell.angle_gamma   90.00
#
_symmetry.space_group_name_H-M   'P 1'
#
loop_
_entity.id
_entity.type
_entity.pdbx_description
1 polymer ?
#
loop_
_entity_poly.entity_id
_entity_poly.type
_entity_poly.pdbx_seq_one_letter_code
_entity_poly.pdbx_strand_id
1 'polypeptide(L)'
;MQTDVLKMAKEALKIQCEEFTRVVADATRLLTEENGSIGNFDVVGRLVKVEPSGEAVIVGDLHGDLESLTHILQESNFLQKAEKDTVLIFLGDYGDRGSYSAEVYYIILKLKLL
;
A
#
# COMPACT_ATOMS: atom_id res chain seq x y z
N MET A 1 -16.21 -4.24 4.44
CA MET A 1 -16.64 -3.28 5.48
C MET A 1 -16.03 -3.62 6.85
N GLN A 2 -14.75 -3.34 7.16
CA GLN A 2 -13.91 -4.15 8.10
C GLN A 2 -13.57 -5.54 7.52
N THR A 3 -14.55 -6.16 6.87
CA THR A 3 -14.42 -7.35 6.03
C THR A 3 -13.45 -7.21 4.87
N ASP A 4 -13.19 -6.02 4.32
CA ASP A 4 -12.35 -5.89 3.10
C ASP A 4 -10.88 -5.95 3.43
N VAL A 5 -10.43 -5.21 4.46
CA VAL A 5 -9.07 -5.30 4.98
C VAL A 5 -8.81 -6.71 5.51
N LEU A 6 -9.74 -7.28 6.27
CA LEU A 6 -9.61 -8.66 6.77
C LEU A 6 -9.60 -9.70 5.64
N LYS A 7 -10.34 -9.47 4.55
CA LYS A 7 -10.31 -10.32 3.36
C LYS A 7 -8.95 -10.21 2.68
N MET A 8 -8.42 -9.00 2.52
CA MET A 8 -7.11 -8.75 1.94
C MET A 8 -5.99 -9.42 2.76
N ALA A 9 -6.04 -9.32 4.10
CA ALA A 9 -5.12 -10.01 4.98
C ALA A 9 -5.23 -11.54 4.88
N LYS A 10 -6.45 -12.09 4.83
CA LYS A 10 -6.67 -13.53 4.62
C LYS A 10 -6.20 -14.03 3.25
N GLU A 11 -6.30 -13.19 2.24
CA GLU A 11 -5.81 -13.47 0.90
C GLU A 11 -4.28 -13.46 0.88
N ALA A 12 -3.65 -12.47 1.52
CA ALA A 12 -2.21 -12.38 1.67
C ALA A 12 -1.63 -13.65 2.33
N LEU A 13 -2.26 -14.13 3.41
CA LEU A 13 -1.85 -15.36 4.12
C LEU A 13 -1.97 -16.64 3.28
N LYS A 14 -2.64 -16.59 2.12
CA LYS A 14 -2.89 -17.74 1.24
C LYS A 14 -2.26 -17.55 -0.14
N ILE A 15 -1.50 -16.50 -0.33
CA ILE A 15 -0.96 -16.13 -1.63
C ILE A 15 -0.05 -17.22 -2.18
N GLN A 16 -0.18 -17.48 -3.48
CA GLN A 16 0.71 -18.39 -4.19
C GLN A 16 1.87 -17.61 -4.81
N CYS A 17 3.03 -18.26 -4.97
CA CYS A 17 4.24 -17.63 -5.48
C CYS A 17 4.03 -16.97 -6.84
N GLU A 18 3.25 -17.59 -7.72
CA GLU A 18 2.94 -17.11 -9.06
C GLU A 18 2.13 -15.80 -9.01
N GLU A 19 1.15 -15.73 -8.11
CA GLU A 19 0.33 -14.53 -7.92
C GLU A 19 1.16 -13.40 -7.31
N PHE A 20 1.97 -13.70 -6.29
CA PHE A 20 2.83 -12.70 -5.67
C PHE A 20 3.83 -12.10 -6.66
N THR A 21 4.46 -12.96 -7.47
CA THR A 21 5.42 -12.53 -8.49
C THR A 21 4.76 -11.63 -9.54
N ARG A 22 3.52 -11.91 -9.93
CA ARG A 22 2.75 -11.05 -10.84
C ARG A 22 2.50 -9.67 -10.24
N VAL A 23 2.01 -9.61 -9.00
CA VAL A 23 1.77 -8.33 -8.31
C VAL A 23 3.05 -7.52 -8.18
N VAL A 24 4.17 -8.16 -7.84
CA VAL A 24 5.49 -7.50 -7.80
C VAL A 24 5.88 -6.96 -9.18
N ALA A 25 5.73 -7.75 -10.24
CA ALA A 25 6.07 -7.33 -11.60
C ALA A 25 5.20 -6.14 -12.07
N ASP A 26 3.89 -6.21 -11.84
CA ASP A 26 2.95 -5.17 -12.24
C ASP A 26 3.21 -3.86 -11.48
N ALA A 27 3.41 -3.94 -10.17
CA ALA A 27 3.72 -2.77 -9.36
C ALA A 27 5.08 -2.17 -9.72
N THR A 28 6.09 -3.02 -10.01
CA THR A 28 7.41 -2.54 -10.45
C THR A 28 7.31 -1.78 -11.77
N ARG A 29 6.54 -2.30 -12.74
CA ARG A 29 6.31 -1.62 -14.01
C ARG A 29 5.63 -0.28 -13.80
N LEU A 30 4.54 -0.25 -13.05
CA LEU A 30 3.83 0.98 -12.71
C LEU A 30 4.78 2.01 -12.09
N LEU A 31 5.46 1.66 -11.00
CA LEU A 31 6.37 2.56 -10.26
C LEU A 31 7.56 3.05 -11.10
N THR A 32 8.00 2.28 -12.11
CA THR A 32 9.09 2.69 -13.01
C THR A 32 8.61 3.68 -14.07
N GLU A 33 7.35 3.58 -14.46
CA GLU A 33 6.69 4.41 -15.46
C GLU A 33 6.05 5.67 -14.85
N GLU A 34 5.91 5.75 -13.52
CA GLU A 34 5.33 6.92 -12.82
C GLU A 34 6.14 8.19 -13.05
N ASN A 35 5.54 9.14 -13.77
CA ASN A 35 6.10 10.46 -14.01
C ASN A 35 4.99 11.45 -14.40
N GLY A 36 5.19 12.73 -14.10
CA GLY A 36 4.20 13.77 -14.37
C GLY A 36 2.98 13.69 -13.46
N SER A 37 1.85 14.22 -13.94
CA SER A 37 0.63 14.34 -13.13
C SER A 37 -0.17 13.03 -13.10
N ILE A 38 -0.38 12.50 -11.90
CA ILE A 38 -1.16 11.29 -11.62
C ILE A 38 -2.19 11.64 -10.54
N GLY A 39 -3.46 11.83 -10.93
CA GLY A 39 -4.49 12.28 -9.98
C GLY A 39 -4.14 13.64 -9.35
N ASN A 40 -4.08 13.69 -8.03
CA ASN A 40 -3.66 14.86 -7.22
C ASN A 40 -2.15 14.89 -6.91
N PHE A 41 -1.35 14.06 -7.61
CA PHE A 41 0.10 13.98 -7.45
C PHE A 41 0.84 14.53 -8.67
N ASP A 42 1.98 15.18 -8.44
CA ASP A 42 2.97 15.51 -9.46
C ASP A 42 4.28 14.77 -9.16
N VAL A 43 4.63 13.80 -10.02
CA VAL A 43 5.81 12.96 -9.86
C VAL A 43 6.93 13.53 -10.72
N VAL A 44 8.04 13.91 -10.09
CA VAL A 44 9.26 14.40 -10.75
C VAL A 44 10.41 13.47 -10.43
N GLY A 45 10.69 12.52 -11.33
CA GLY A 45 11.68 11.48 -11.10
C GLY A 45 11.25 10.56 -9.97
N ARG A 46 11.84 10.72 -8.77
CA ARG A 46 11.50 9.94 -7.56
C ARG A 46 10.91 10.79 -6.43
N LEU A 47 10.59 12.05 -6.73
CA LEU A 47 9.93 12.97 -5.82
C LEU A 47 8.44 13.01 -6.16
N VAL A 48 7.59 12.70 -5.19
CA VAL A 48 6.14 12.89 -5.30
C VAL A 48 5.78 14.19 -4.61
N LYS A 49 5.19 15.14 -5.35
CA LYS A 49 4.55 16.31 -4.78
C LYS A 49 3.06 16.01 -4.61
N VAL A 50 2.55 16.33 -3.44
CA VAL A 50 1.14 16.13 -3.07
C VAL A 50 0.55 17.50 -2.76
N GLU A 51 -0.61 17.83 -3.32
CA GLU A 51 -1.33 19.03 -2.90
C GLU A 51 -1.79 18.88 -1.44
N PRO A 52 -1.70 19.93 -0.60
CA PRO A 52 -2.05 19.86 0.81
C PRO A 52 -3.57 19.93 1.01
N SER A 53 -4.30 18.99 0.42
CA SER A 53 -5.75 18.86 0.52
C SER A 53 -6.12 17.53 1.19
N GLY A 54 -7.25 17.53 1.90
CA GLY A 54 -7.77 16.31 2.50
C GLY A 54 -6.97 15.77 3.69
N GLU A 55 -6.81 14.45 3.77
CA GLU A 55 -6.17 13.73 4.87
C GLU A 55 -4.92 12.97 4.39
N ALA A 56 -3.82 13.05 5.15
CA ALA A 56 -2.62 12.27 4.89
C ALA A 56 -2.42 11.25 6.02
N VAL A 57 -2.49 9.96 5.68
CA VAL A 57 -2.17 8.86 6.59
C VAL A 57 -0.71 8.47 6.35
N ILE A 58 0.16 8.81 7.30
CA ILE A 58 1.60 8.56 7.20
C ILE A 58 1.95 7.33 8.03
N VAL A 59 2.51 6.31 7.39
CA VAL A 59 2.87 5.03 7.98
C VAL A 59 4.39 4.88 7.98
N GLY A 60 4.94 4.62 9.16
CA GLY A 60 6.36 4.34 9.38
C GLY A 60 6.77 2.93 8.98
N ASP A 61 7.79 2.41 9.66
CA ASP A 61 8.26 1.05 9.50
C ASP A 61 7.19 0.02 9.93
N LEU A 62 7.11 -1.06 9.17
CA LEU A 62 6.20 -2.17 9.46
C LEU A 62 6.95 -3.45 9.80
N HIS A 63 8.14 -3.66 9.23
CA HIS A 63 9.00 -4.80 9.53
C HIS A 63 8.28 -6.15 9.53
N GLY A 64 7.43 -6.39 8.52
CA GLY A 64 6.67 -7.64 8.40
C GLY A 64 5.57 -7.83 9.45
N ASP A 65 5.09 -6.76 10.09
CA ASP A 65 3.95 -6.77 10.99
C ASP A 65 2.63 -6.57 10.25
N LEU A 66 2.02 -7.71 9.87
CA LEU A 66 0.73 -7.76 9.20
C LEU A 66 -0.44 -7.29 10.09
N GLU A 67 -0.35 -7.49 11.41
CA GLU A 67 -1.40 -7.09 12.34
C GLU A 67 -1.46 -5.57 12.44
N SER A 68 -0.29 -4.93 12.61
CA SER A 68 -0.17 -3.46 12.60
C SER A 68 -0.66 -2.86 11.28
N LEU A 69 -0.25 -3.41 10.12
CA LEU A 69 -0.76 -2.95 8.82
C LEU A 69 -2.29 -3.07 8.72
N THR A 70 -2.86 -4.20 9.16
CA THR A 70 -4.31 -4.43 9.16
C THR A 70 -5.03 -3.42 10.05
N HIS A 71 -4.50 -3.17 11.25
CA HIS A 71 -5.07 -2.23 12.20
C HIS A 71 -5.04 -0.79 11.65
N ILE A 72 -3.91 -0.36 11.08
CA ILE A 72 -3.75 0.98 10.47
C ILE A 72 -4.77 1.19 9.34
N LEU A 73 -4.92 0.21 8.43
CA LEU A 73 -5.86 0.30 7.32
C LEU A 73 -7.33 0.32 7.78
N GLN A 74 -7.64 -0.34 8.89
CA GLN A 74 -8.97 -0.32 9.51
C GLN A 74 -9.26 1.02 10.19
N GLU A 75 -8.37 1.48 11.07
CA GLU A 75 -8.56 2.73 11.84
C GLU A 75 -8.61 3.96 10.93
N SER A 76 -7.72 4.02 9.93
CA SER A 76 -7.73 5.10 8.93
C SER A 76 -8.99 5.11 8.06
N ASN A 77 -9.71 3.98 8.00
CA ASN A 77 -10.80 3.72 7.06
C ASN A 77 -10.38 3.96 5.60
N PHE A 78 -9.10 3.71 5.27
CA PHE A 78 -8.53 4.09 3.97
C PHE A 78 -9.29 3.47 2.79
N LEU A 79 -9.64 2.18 2.85
CA LEU A 79 -10.38 1.51 1.77
C LEU A 79 -11.81 2.06 1.57
N GLN A 80 -12.38 2.76 2.54
CA GLN A 80 -13.68 3.44 2.39
C GLN A 80 -13.52 4.90 1.97
N LYS A 81 -12.36 5.50 2.28
CA LYS A 81 -12.00 6.87 1.95
C LYS A 81 -11.21 6.99 0.65
N ALA A 82 -10.86 5.91 -0.04
CA ALA A 82 -10.08 5.97 -1.28
C ALA A 82 -10.78 6.77 -2.39
N GLU A 83 -12.11 6.95 -2.33
CA GLU A 83 -12.88 7.87 -3.19
C GLU A 83 -12.89 9.33 -2.69
N LYS A 84 -12.40 9.56 -1.47
CA LYS A 84 -12.26 10.86 -0.81
C LYS A 84 -10.81 11.31 -0.90
N ASP A 85 -10.59 12.61 -0.72
CA ASP A 85 -9.29 13.28 -0.73
C ASP A 85 -8.42 12.77 0.45
N THR A 86 -7.90 11.54 0.34
CA THR A 86 -7.11 10.87 1.38
C THR A 86 -5.93 10.15 0.74
N VAL A 87 -4.73 10.46 1.21
CA VAL A 87 -3.47 9.91 0.70
C VAL A 87 -2.86 9.01 1.76
N LEU A 88 -2.48 7.80 1.37
CA LEU A 88 -1.73 6.86 2.21
C LEU A 88 -0.25 6.89 1.80
N ILE A 89 0.61 7.29 2.72
CA ILE A 89 2.04 7.49 2.51
C ILE A 89 2.80 6.51 3.39
N PHE A 90 3.57 5.62 2.79
CA PHE A 90 4.48 4.76 3.52
C PHE A 90 5.93 5.24 3.39
N LEU A 91 6.69 5.19 4.49
CA LEU A 91 8.04 5.74 4.57
C LEU A 91 9.17 4.72 4.36
N GLY A 92 8.85 3.45 4.09
CA GLY A 92 9.83 2.38 3.86
C GLY A 92 9.76 1.29 4.93
N ASP A 93 10.79 0.44 4.97
CA ASP A 93 10.97 -0.64 5.97
C ASP A 93 9.73 -1.51 6.17
N TYR A 94 9.18 -1.96 5.03
CA TYR A 94 7.99 -2.80 4.97
C TYR A 94 8.22 -4.21 5.52
N GLY A 95 9.37 -4.80 5.19
CA GLY A 95 9.77 -6.15 5.57
C GLY A 95 11.00 -6.16 6.48
N ASP A 96 11.62 -7.32 6.54
CA ASP A 96 12.69 -7.70 7.48
C ASP A 96 12.19 -7.85 8.92
N ARG A 97 12.81 -8.77 9.67
CA ARG A 97 12.54 -9.11 11.09
C ARG A 97 11.21 -9.82 11.37
N GLY A 98 10.09 -9.31 10.85
CA GLY A 98 8.76 -9.91 11.08
C GLY A 98 8.46 -11.10 10.17
N SER A 99 7.64 -12.01 10.69
CA SER A 99 7.28 -13.28 10.04
C SER A 99 6.41 -13.13 8.80
N TYR A 100 5.76 -11.97 8.61
CA TYR A 100 4.76 -11.76 7.56
C TYR A 100 5.22 -10.72 6.52
N SER A 101 6.53 -10.67 6.24
CA SER A 101 7.10 -9.73 5.28
C SER A 101 6.47 -9.86 3.89
N ALA A 102 6.26 -11.09 3.40
CA ALA A 102 5.69 -11.30 2.07
C ALA A 102 4.24 -10.80 1.98
N GLU A 103 3.44 -11.02 3.02
CA GLU A 103 2.05 -10.60 3.13
C GLU A 103 1.93 -9.08 3.23
N VAL A 104 2.81 -8.44 3.99
CA VAL A 104 2.90 -6.98 4.06
C VAL A 104 3.22 -6.38 2.69
N TYR A 105 4.26 -6.89 2.02
CA TYR A 105 4.59 -6.46 0.66
C TYR A 105 3.42 -6.67 -0.30
N TYR A 106 2.77 -7.84 -0.25
CA TYR A 106 1.64 -8.13 -1.11
C TYR A 106 0.51 -7.11 -0.96
N ILE A 107 0.11 -6.80 0.27
CA ILE A 107 -0.97 -5.85 0.56
C ILE A 107 -0.59 -4.45 0.06
N ILE A 108 0.61 -3.97 0.37
CA ILE A 108 1.05 -2.62 -0.01
C ILE A 108 1.11 -2.49 -1.54
N LEU A 109 1.65 -3.49 -2.23
CA LEU A 109 1.72 -3.47 -3.69
C LEU A 109 0.33 -3.59 -4.33
N LYS A 110 -0.58 -4.39 -3.75
CA LYS A 110 -1.98 -4.41 -4.19
C LYS A 110 -2.66 -3.07 -4.01
N LEU A 111 -2.48 -2.40 -2.88
CA LEU A 111 -3.03 -1.06 -2.66
C LEU A 111 -2.51 -0.05 -3.69
N LYS A 112 -1.26 -0.17 -4.12
CA LYS A 112 -0.67 0.68 -5.17
C LYS A 112 -1.27 0.42 -6.56
N LEU A 113 -1.76 -0.80 -6.81
CA LEU A 113 -2.35 -1.22 -8.07
C LEU A 113 -3.88 -1.01 -8.14
N LEU A 114 -4.51 -0.54 -7.06
CA LEU A 114 -5.92 -0.12 -7.05
C LEU A 114 -6.10 1.22 -7.76
#